data_AF-U6DSF0-F1
#
_entry.id   AF-U6DSF0-F1
#
_cell.length_a   1.000
_cell.length_b   1.000
_cell.length_c   1.000
_cell.angle_alpha   90.00
_cell.angle_beta   90.00
_cell.angle_gamma   90.00
#
_symmetry.space_group_name_H-M   'P 1'
#
loop_
_entity.id
_entity.type
_entity.pdbx_description
1 polymer ?
#
loop_
_entity_poly.entity_id
_entity_poly.type
_entity_poly.pdbx_seq_one_letter_code
_entity_poly.pdbx_strand_id
1 'polypeptide(L)'
;MPSPPRQRLRLRPRRLLFLLPGFLLPLCGAFNLDVDSPAEYSGPEGSYFGFAVDFFVPSASSIFLLVGAPKANTTQPGIVEGGQVLKCDWSSHRGCQPIEFDATGNRDFAKDDPLEFKSHQWFGASVRSKQDKILACAPLYHWRTEMKQEREPVGTCFLQDGTKTVEYAPCRS
;
A
#
# COMPACT_ATOMS: atom_id res chain seq x y z
N MET A 1 12.62 89.23 38.46
CA MET A 1 13.42 88.17 39.11
C MET A 1 12.86 86.81 38.71
N PRO A 2 13.70 85.78 38.59
CA PRO A 2 13.91 85.02 37.35
C PRO A 2 12.92 83.87 37.10
N SER A 3 12.72 83.61 35.81
CA SER A 3 12.03 82.46 35.21
C SER A 3 12.69 81.11 35.56
N PRO A 4 11.92 80.04 35.84
CA PRO A 4 12.47 78.69 35.95
C PRO A 4 12.73 78.07 34.56
N PRO A 5 13.73 77.18 34.43
CA PRO A 5 14.11 76.61 33.14
C PRO A 5 13.12 75.54 32.67
N ARG A 6 12.79 75.58 31.37
CA ARG A 6 12.07 74.52 30.63
C ARG A 6 12.91 73.25 30.58
N GLN A 7 12.52 72.21 31.31
CA GLN A 7 13.02 70.86 31.07
C GLN A 7 12.17 70.17 29.99
N ARG A 8 12.77 69.90 28.83
CA ARG A 8 12.18 69.07 27.78
C ARG A 8 12.25 67.60 28.23
N LEU A 9 11.14 67.05 28.74
CA LEU A 9 11.03 65.59 28.89
C LEU A 9 10.88 64.95 27.49
N ARG A 10 11.91 64.21 27.09
CA ARG A 10 11.92 63.39 25.88
C ARG A 10 10.97 62.20 26.06
N LEU A 11 9.98 62.06 25.18
CA LEU A 11 9.20 60.82 25.05
C LEU A 11 10.16 59.68 24.69
N ARG A 12 10.19 58.62 25.51
CA ARG A 12 10.77 57.32 25.14
C ARG A 12 9.63 56.34 24.89
N PRO A 13 9.59 55.66 23.72
CA PRO A 13 8.60 54.61 23.47
C PRO A 13 9.08 53.34 24.16
N ARG A 14 8.37 52.86 25.19
CA ARG A 14 8.73 51.60 25.85
C ARG A 14 7.70 50.52 25.55
N ARG A 15 7.92 49.91 24.38
CA ARG A 15 7.73 48.52 23.96
C ARG A 15 6.64 47.72 24.69
N LEU A 16 5.60 47.38 23.92
CA LEU A 16 4.61 46.36 24.21
C LEU A 16 5.30 45.05 24.59
N LEU A 17 5.06 44.56 25.81
CA LEU A 17 5.54 43.28 26.30
C LEU A 17 4.61 42.18 25.77
N PHE A 18 4.95 41.56 24.63
CA PHE A 18 4.28 40.33 24.20
C PHE A 18 4.83 39.16 25.04
N LEU A 19 4.05 38.72 26.03
CA LEU A 19 4.21 37.43 26.69
C LEU A 19 3.57 36.35 25.81
N LEU A 20 4.40 35.61 25.08
CA LEU A 20 4.05 34.33 24.47
C LEU A 20 5.11 33.27 24.86
N PRO A 21 5.11 32.72 26.08
CA PRO A 21 5.95 31.59 26.41
C PRO A 21 5.20 30.32 26.00
N GLY A 22 5.23 29.96 24.71
CA GLY A 22 4.47 28.79 24.27
C GLY A 22 4.77 28.26 22.87
N PHE A 23 5.84 28.69 22.21
CA PHE A 23 6.07 28.34 20.79
C PHE A 23 7.46 27.78 20.49
N LEU A 24 8.12 27.16 21.47
CA LEU A 24 9.43 26.54 21.29
C LEU A 24 9.50 25.15 21.92
N LEU A 25 8.51 24.30 21.63
CA LEU A 25 8.75 22.86 21.66
C LEU A 25 9.33 22.51 20.29
N PRO A 26 10.56 21.95 20.21
CA PRO A 26 11.04 21.43 18.95
C PRO A 26 10.10 20.28 18.61
N LEU A 27 9.35 20.42 17.51
CA LEU A 27 8.75 19.27 16.86
C LEU A 27 9.90 18.30 16.61
N CYS A 28 9.89 17.13 17.27
CA CYS A 28 10.85 16.07 16.99
C CYS A 28 10.94 15.89 15.47
N GLY A 29 12.07 16.25 14.88
CA GLY A 29 12.37 15.91 13.51
C GLY A 29 12.52 14.40 13.42
N ALA A 30 12.01 13.79 12.36
CA ALA A 30 12.41 12.43 12.00
C ALA A 30 13.95 12.39 11.98
N PHE A 31 14.57 11.61 12.86
CA PHE A 31 15.97 11.87 13.23
C PHE A 31 17.00 10.99 12.50
N ASN A 32 16.58 9.95 11.77
CA ASN A 32 17.50 9.05 11.08
C ASN A 32 16.95 8.39 9.81
N LEU A 33 15.86 8.92 9.24
CA LEU A 33 15.41 8.52 7.90
C LEU A 33 16.10 9.43 6.88
N ASP A 34 16.81 8.82 5.92
CA ASP A 34 17.36 9.55 4.78
C ASP A 34 16.23 9.97 3.84
N VAL A 35 16.06 11.29 3.68
CA VAL A 35 15.08 11.90 2.77
C VAL A 35 15.74 12.50 1.53
N ASP A 36 17.08 12.53 1.46
CA ASP A 36 17.81 13.12 0.35
C ASP A 36 17.95 12.13 -0.82
N SER A 37 18.09 10.83 -0.53
CA SER A 37 18.24 9.79 -1.56
C SER A 37 17.39 8.53 -1.32
N PRO A 38 16.05 8.64 -1.25
CA PRO A 38 15.18 7.47 -1.08
C PRO A 38 15.19 6.54 -2.31
N ALA A 39 14.83 5.27 -2.06
CA ALA A 39 14.50 4.34 -3.13
C ALA A 39 13.02 4.54 -3.54
N GLU A 40 12.82 5.04 -4.75
CA GLU A 40 11.48 5.27 -5.32
C GLU A 40 11.10 4.14 -6.27
N TYR A 41 9.85 3.67 -6.12
CA TYR A 41 9.25 2.64 -6.95
C TYR A 41 7.90 3.12 -7.45
N SER A 42 7.57 2.76 -8.69
CA SER A 42 6.32 3.12 -9.34
C SER A 42 5.69 1.93 -10.03
N GLY A 43 4.36 1.92 -10.12
CA GLY A 43 3.59 0.96 -10.90
C GLY A 43 2.67 1.65 -11.91
N PRO A 44 1.85 0.86 -12.63
CA PRO A 44 0.91 1.39 -13.60
C PRO A 44 -0.06 2.40 -12.98
N GLU A 45 -0.41 3.45 -13.73
CA GLU A 45 -1.37 4.45 -13.29
C GLU A 45 -2.74 3.82 -12.98
N GLY A 46 -3.43 4.29 -11.94
CA GLY A 46 -4.74 3.79 -11.53
C GLY A 46 -4.75 2.40 -10.88
N SER A 47 -3.64 1.66 -10.90
CA SER A 47 -3.54 0.30 -10.33
C SER A 47 -3.52 0.24 -8.79
N TYR A 48 -3.39 1.40 -8.15
CA TYR A 48 -3.17 1.56 -6.71
C TYR A 48 -1.90 0.83 -6.23
N PHE A 49 -0.85 0.85 -7.04
CA PHE A 49 0.49 0.41 -6.64
C PHE A 49 0.91 1.10 -5.33
N GLY A 50 1.21 0.31 -4.31
CA GLY A 50 1.54 0.80 -2.96
C GLY A 50 0.42 0.69 -1.94
N PHE A 51 -0.76 0.16 -2.33
CA PHE A 51 -1.88 -0.04 -1.40
C PHE A 51 -1.51 -0.97 -0.23
N ALA A 52 -0.71 -1.99 -0.50
CA ALA A 52 -0.10 -2.86 0.51
C ALA A 52 1.39 -3.04 0.22
N VAL A 53 2.22 -3.04 1.26
CA VAL A 53 3.67 -3.24 1.16
C VAL A 53 4.18 -4.19 2.24
N ASP A 54 5.19 -4.99 1.89
CA ASP A 54 5.91 -5.85 2.84
C ASP A 54 7.35 -6.15 2.35
N PHE A 55 8.21 -6.63 3.24
CA PHE A 55 9.56 -7.10 2.89
C PHE A 55 9.56 -8.58 2.56
N PHE A 56 10.26 -8.99 1.51
CA PHE A 56 10.46 -10.40 1.18
C PHE A 56 11.95 -10.77 1.23
N VAL A 57 12.28 -11.64 2.18
CA VAL A 57 13.66 -12.04 2.50
C VAL A 57 13.76 -13.58 2.45
N PRO A 58 13.81 -14.18 1.25
CA PRO A 58 13.89 -15.64 1.09
C PRO A 58 15.24 -16.22 1.51
N SER A 59 16.30 -15.41 1.54
CA SER A 59 17.64 -15.80 1.97
C SER A 59 18.40 -14.59 2.53
N ALA A 60 19.52 -14.83 3.23
CA ALA A 60 20.32 -13.77 3.86
C ALA A 60 20.92 -12.75 2.86
N SER A 61 21.03 -13.12 1.58
CA SER A 61 21.63 -12.29 0.54
C SER A 61 20.61 -11.68 -0.43
N SER A 62 19.31 -11.97 -0.26
CA SER A 62 18.27 -11.56 -1.19
C SER A 62 17.16 -10.82 -0.45
N ILE A 63 17.02 -9.52 -0.71
CA ILE A 63 15.98 -8.67 -0.14
C ILE A 63 15.19 -8.06 -1.30
N PHE A 64 13.87 -8.23 -1.23
CA PHE A 64 12.92 -7.66 -2.17
C PHE A 64 11.84 -6.90 -1.40
N LEU A 65 11.17 -5.99 -2.10
CA LEU A 65 9.93 -5.39 -1.65
C LEU A 65 8.76 -6.12 -2.33
N LEU A 66 7.69 -6.35 -1.60
CA LEU A 66 6.41 -6.75 -2.15
C LEU A 66 5.50 -5.55 -2.18
N VAL A 67 4.87 -5.29 -3.33
CA VAL A 67 3.95 -4.18 -3.50
C VAL A 67 2.66 -4.67 -4.12
N GLY A 68 1.56 -4.51 -3.39
CA GLY A 68 0.21 -4.76 -3.88
C GLY A 68 -0.28 -3.64 -4.79
N ALA A 69 -0.90 -4.02 -5.90
CA ALA A 69 -1.57 -3.14 -6.85
C ALA A 69 -2.97 -3.71 -7.16
N PRO A 70 -3.95 -3.51 -6.26
CA PRO A 70 -5.24 -4.21 -6.29
C PRO A 70 -6.12 -3.89 -7.50
N LYS A 71 -5.85 -2.79 -8.21
CA LYS A 71 -6.57 -2.40 -9.42
C LYS A 71 -5.76 -2.63 -10.71
N ALA A 72 -4.61 -3.30 -10.62
CA ALA A 72 -3.83 -3.61 -11.81
C ALA A 72 -4.61 -4.52 -12.76
N ASN A 73 -4.50 -4.24 -14.06
CA ASN A 73 -4.92 -5.20 -15.08
C ASN A 73 -3.93 -6.36 -15.13
N THR A 74 -4.46 -7.56 -15.39
CA THR A 74 -3.68 -8.80 -15.48
C THR A 74 -3.85 -9.41 -16.86
N THR A 75 -3.11 -10.49 -17.12
CA THR A 75 -3.26 -11.30 -18.34
C THR A 75 -4.34 -12.37 -18.22
N GLN A 76 -5.07 -12.41 -17.09
CA GLN A 76 -6.13 -13.39 -16.86
C GLN A 76 -7.25 -13.20 -17.90
N PRO A 77 -7.66 -14.25 -18.62
CA PRO A 77 -8.68 -14.13 -19.68
C PRO A 77 -10.01 -13.58 -19.15
N GLY A 78 -10.48 -12.49 -19.76
CA GLY A 78 -11.79 -11.90 -19.44
C GLY A 78 -11.88 -11.22 -18.07
N ILE A 79 -10.76 -10.96 -17.40
CA ILE A 79 -10.72 -10.33 -16.08
C ILE A 79 -10.25 -8.87 -16.19
N VAL A 80 -11.02 -7.95 -15.62
CA VAL A 80 -10.70 -6.52 -15.57
C VAL A 80 -10.30 -6.14 -14.15
N GLU A 81 -9.20 -5.40 -14.00
CA GLU A 81 -8.67 -4.94 -12.71
C GLU A 81 -8.65 -6.06 -11.65
N GLY A 82 -8.18 -7.25 -12.03
CA GLY A 82 -8.08 -8.39 -11.12
C GLY A 82 -7.14 -8.13 -9.95
N GLY A 83 -6.15 -7.25 -10.14
CA GLY A 83 -5.12 -6.92 -9.18
C GLY A 83 -3.93 -7.87 -9.24
N GLN A 84 -2.78 -7.41 -8.77
CA GLN A 84 -1.55 -8.21 -8.73
C GLN A 84 -0.64 -7.79 -7.57
N VAL A 85 0.35 -8.62 -7.26
CA VAL A 85 1.45 -8.28 -6.35
C VAL A 85 2.74 -8.28 -7.15
N LEU A 86 3.53 -7.23 -6.98
CA LEU A 86 4.82 -7.06 -7.64
C LEU A 86 5.95 -7.35 -6.64
N LYS A 87 6.97 -8.07 -7.10
CA LYS A 87 8.26 -8.23 -6.43
C LYS A 87 9.23 -7.21 -7.00
N CYS A 88 9.67 -6.26 -6.18
CA CYS A 88 10.60 -5.22 -6.57
C CYS A 88 12.00 -5.50 -6.03
N ASP A 89 12.99 -5.37 -6.90
CA ASP A 89 14.40 -5.52 -6.54
C ASP A 89 14.89 -4.32 -5.73
N TRP A 90 15.58 -4.58 -4.61
CA TRP A 90 16.19 -3.54 -3.78
C TRP A 90 17.45 -2.93 -4.42
N SER A 91 18.08 -3.63 -5.36
CA SER A 91 19.29 -3.20 -6.06
C SER A 91 19.05 -2.02 -7.00
N SER A 92 20.14 -1.49 -7.57
CA SER A 92 20.18 -0.28 -8.38
C SER A 92 19.22 -0.26 -9.57
N HIS A 93 18.80 -1.42 -10.08
CA HIS A 93 17.90 -1.50 -11.23
C HIS A 93 16.43 -1.21 -10.87
N ARG A 94 16.06 -1.20 -9.56
CA ARG A 94 14.74 -0.85 -9.00
C ARG A 94 13.54 -1.42 -9.77
N GLY A 95 13.71 -2.58 -10.40
CA GLY A 95 12.69 -3.19 -11.26
C GLY A 95 11.65 -3.93 -10.44
N CYS A 96 10.38 -3.76 -10.79
CA CYS A 96 9.24 -4.50 -10.21
C CYS A 96 8.68 -5.48 -11.24
N GLN A 97 8.55 -6.74 -10.86
CA GLN A 97 7.98 -7.79 -11.71
C GLN A 97 6.75 -8.39 -11.03
N PRO A 98 5.64 -8.61 -11.76
CA PRO A 98 4.46 -9.27 -11.20
C PRO A 98 4.80 -10.70 -10.79
N ILE A 99 4.27 -11.13 -9.65
CA ILE A 99 4.34 -12.52 -9.19
C ILE A 99 3.10 -13.23 -9.72
N GLU A 100 3.29 -14.34 -10.43
CA GLU A 100 2.19 -15.16 -10.93
C GLU A 100 1.67 -16.09 -9.81
N PHE A 101 0.54 -15.71 -9.21
CA PHE A 101 -0.19 -16.56 -8.25
C PHE A 101 -1.26 -17.40 -8.95
N ASP A 102 -1.97 -16.80 -9.90
CA ASP A 102 -3.05 -17.41 -10.67
C ASP A 102 -3.17 -16.72 -12.03
N ALA A 103 -2.98 -17.47 -13.11
CA ALA A 103 -3.13 -16.98 -14.49
C ALA A 103 -4.51 -17.29 -15.10
N THR A 104 -5.40 -17.96 -14.35
CA THR A 104 -6.69 -18.43 -14.85
C THR A 104 -7.77 -17.36 -14.74
N GLY A 105 -8.73 -17.39 -15.67
CA GLY A 105 -9.95 -16.58 -15.60
C GLY A 105 -10.94 -17.13 -14.57
N ASN A 106 -12.22 -16.81 -14.74
CA ASN A 106 -13.27 -17.40 -13.92
C ASN A 106 -13.42 -18.89 -14.27
N ARG A 107 -13.52 -19.75 -13.25
CA ARG A 107 -14.03 -21.12 -13.40
C ARG A 107 -15.53 -21.09 -13.64
N ASP A 108 -16.03 -22.11 -14.35
CA ASP A 108 -17.45 -22.30 -14.64
C ASP A 108 -18.04 -23.40 -13.76
N PHE A 109 -19.25 -23.16 -13.24
CA PHE A 109 -20.05 -24.18 -12.56
C PHE A 109 -20.78 -25.05 -13.58
N ALA A 110 -21.34 -24.41 -14.61
CA ALA A 110 -21.97 -25.02 -15.76
C ALA A 110 -21.73 -24.15 -17.00
N LYS A 111 -22.16 -24.63 -18.17
CA LYS A 111 -22.05 -23.85 -19.42
C LYS A 111 -22.76 -22.50 -19.25
N ASP A 112 -22.05 -21.40 -19.53
CA ASP A 112 -22.53 -20.03 -19.41
C ASP A 112 -22.94 -19.64 -17.96
N ASP A 113 -22.41 -20.32 -16.94
CA ASP A 113 -22.67 -20.06 -15.52
C ASP A 113 -21.35 -20.01 -14.71
N PRO A 114 -20.73 -18.83 -14.55
CA PRO A 114 -19.47 -18.65 -13.83
C PRO A 114 -19.60 -19.01 -12.35
N LEU A 115 -18.65 -19.80 -11.84
CA LEU A 115 -18.55 -20.18 -10.44
C LEU A 115 -17.90 -19.09 -9.58
N GLU A 116 -17.03 -18.29 -10.18
CA GLU A 116 -16.31 -17.21 -9.48
C GLU A 116 -16.23 -15.95 -10.34
N PHE A 117 -15.98 -14.81 -9.68
CA PHE A 117 -15.88 -13.53 -10.36
C PHE A 117 -14.64 -12.77 -9.87
N LYS A 118 -13.57 -12.87 -10.65
CA LYS A 118 -12.26 -12.28 -10.34
C LYS A 118 -12.10 -10.82 -10.77
N SER A 119 -13.01 -10.29 -11.61
CA SER A 119 -12.96 -8.87 -12.01
C SER A 119 -13.22 -7.96 -10.81
N HIS A 120 -12.36 -6.95 -10.62
CA HIS A 120 -12.36 -6.04 -9.48
C HIS A 120 -12.30 -6.73 -8.11
N GLN A 121 -11.68 -7.91 -8.02
CA GLN A 121 -11.55 -8.66 -6.77
C GLN A 121 -10.57 -8.06 -5.76
N TRP A 122 -9.80 -7.05 -6.19
CA TRP A 122 -8.79 -6.37 -5.38
C TRP A 122 -7.65 -7.30 -4.92
N PHE A 123 -7.18 -8.20 -5.80
CA PHE A 123 -6.05 -9.07 -5.45
C PHE A 123 -4.77 -8.25 -5.22
N GLY A 124 -4.14 -8.43 -4.06
CA GLY A 124 -3.01 -7.60 -3.62
C GLY A 124 -3.43 -6.44 -2.70
N ALA A 125 -4.69 -6.36 -2.28
CA ALA A 125 -5.12 -5.41 -1.25
C ALA A 125 -4.51 -5.70 0.13
N SER A 126 -4.11 -6.94 0.39
CA SER A 126 -3.28 -7.29 1.53
C SER A 126 -2.19 -8.26 1.09
N VAL A 127 -0.96 -7.98 1.52
CA VAL A 127 0.22 -8.78 1.21
C VAL A 127 1.00 -8.99 2.51
N ARG A 128 1.39 -10.24 2.77
CA ARG A 128 2.22 -10.63 3.90
C ARG A 128 3.26 -11.65 3.45
N SER A 129 4.42 -11.60 4.05
CA SER A 129 5.52 -12.52 3.78
C SER A 129 6.10 -13.06 5.07
N LYS A 130 6.59 -14.30 5.01
CA LYS A 130 7.38 -14.91 6.07
C LYS A 130 8.39 -15.86 5.43
N GLN A 131 9.68 -15.53 5.57
CA GLN A 131 10.78 -16.28 4.96
C GLN A 131 10.60 -16.35 3.43
N ASP A 132 10.47 -17.55 2.88
CA ASP A 132 10.27 -17.87 1.47
C ASP A 132 8.79 -17.92 1.05
N LYS A 133 7.87 -17.65 1.97
CA LYS A 133 6.41 -17.72 1.73
C LYS A 133 5.79 -16.34 1.59
N ILE A 134 4.88 -16.24 0.62
CA ILE A 134 4.11 -15.01 0.34
C ILE A 134 2.63 -15.35 0.35
N LEU A 135 1.85 -14.60 1.13
CA LEU A 135 0.40 -14.64 1.15
C LEU A 135 -0.15 -13.32 0.61
N ALA A 136 -0.97 -13.40 -0.43
CA ALA A 136 -1.66 -12.27 -1.00
C ALA A 136 -3.16 -12.56 -1.09
N CYS A 137 -4.01 -11.56 -0.83
CA CYS A 137 -5.46 -11.77 -0.81
C CYS A 137 -6.22 -10.80 -1.70
N ALA A 138 -7.41 -11.26 -2.12
CA ALA A 138 -8.44 -10.57 -2.86
C ALA A 138 -9.71 -10.49 -1.99
N PRO A 139 -9.87 -9.44 -1.16
CA PRO A 139 -10.98 -9.36 -0.21
C PRO A 139 -12.34 -9.15 -0.90
N LEU A 140 -12.36 -8.66 -2.14
CA LEU A 140 -13.58 -8.46 -2.94
C LEU A 140 -13.76 -9.57 -3.99
N TYR A 141 -13.05 -10.69 -3.86
CA TYR A 141 -13.32 -11.88 -4.66
C TYR A 141 -14.74 -12.38 -4.38
N HIS A 142 -15.53 -12.56 -5.44
CA HIS A 142 -16.89 -13.07 -5.34
C HIS A 142 -16.98 -14.51 -5.81
N TRP A 143 -17.86 -15.25 -5.14
CA TRP A 143 -18.13 -16.66 -5.37
C TRP A 143 -19.63 -16.88 -5.60
N ARG A 144 -19.95 -17.82 -6.48
CA ARG A 144 -21.30 -18.34 -6.66
C ARG A 144 -21.54 -19.49 -5.70
N THR A 145 -22.57 -19.41 -4.86
CA THR A 145 -22.94 -20.55 -4.02
C THR A 145 -23.34 -21.74 -4.87
N GLU A 146 -23.04 -22.96 -4.44
CA GLU A 146 -23.35 -24.15 -5.27
C GLU A 146 -24.86 -24.38 -5.38
N MET A 147 -25.61 -24.05 -4.34
CA MET A 147 -27.06 -24.24 -4.26
C MET A 147 -27.87 -23.18 -5.02
N LYS A 148 -27.35 -21.97 -5.18
CA LYS A 148 -28.08 -20.83 -5.78
C LYS A 148 -27.12 -19.96 -6.59
N GLN A 149 -27.63 -19.30 -7.62
CA GLN A 149 -26.83 -18.39 -8.44
C GLN A 149 -26.68 -17.02 -7.75
N GLU A 150 -25.97 -16.99 -6.64
CA GLU A 150 -25.65 -15.75 -5.90
C GLU A 150 -24.25 -15.24 -6.26
N ARG A 151 -23.92 -14.02 -5.84
CA ARG A 151 -22.57 -13.45 -5.98
C ARG A 151 -22.11 -12.91 -4.63
N GLU A 152 -21.49 -13.78 -3.84
CA GLU A 152 -21.12 -13.49 -2.46
C GLU A 152 -19.63 -13.10 -2.35
N PRO A 153 -19.28 -11.97 -1.72
CA PRO A 153 -17.89 -11.52 -1.56
C PRO A 153 -17.18 -12.29 -0.43
N VAL A 154 -16.95 -13.58 -0.64
CA VAL A 154 -16.32 -14.48 0.36
C VAL A 154 -14.83 -14.19 0.56
N GLY A 155 -14.19 -13.53 -0.41
CA GLY A 155 -12.75 -13.32 -0.43
C GLY A 155 -11.96 -14.59 -0.73
N THR A 156 -10.72 -14.43 -1.18
CA THR A 156 -9.77 -15.55 -1.34
C THR A 156 -8.34 -15.06 -1.11
N CYS A 157 -7.43 -15.98 -0.82
CA CYS A 157 -6.00 -15.73 -0.74
C CYS A 157 -5.22 -16.77 -1.54
N PHE A 158 -4.03 -16.40 -1.97
CA PHE A 158 -3.06 -17.30 -2.57
C PHE A 158 -1.78 -17.30 -1.73
N LEU A 159 -1.37 -18.49 -1.32
CA LEU A 159 -0.12 -18.74 -0.62
C LEU A 159 0.88 -19.34 -1.60
N GLN A 160 1.98 -18.64 -1.85
CA GLN A 160 3.12 -19.12 -2.63
C GLN A 160 4.25 -19.54 -1.70
N ASP A 161 4.80 -20.72 -1.94
CA ASP A 161 5.93 -21.33 -1.22
C ASP A 161 6.92 -21.86 -2.28
N GLY A 162 7.95 -21.07 -2.58
CA GLY A 162 8.84 -21.31 -3.72
C GLY A 162 8.07 -21.27 -5.06
N THR A 163 8.02 -22.39 -5.77
CA THR A 163 7.28 -22.53 -7.04
C THR A 163 5.85 -23.05 -6.86
N LYS A 164 5.48 -23.47 -5.65
CA LYS A 164 4.15 -24.02 -5.36
C LYS A 164 3.23 -22.88 -4.94
N THR A 165 2.11 -22.73 -5.63
CA THR A 165 1.03 -21.83 -5.22
C THR A 165 -0.20 -22.65 -4.84
N VAL A 166 -0.84 -22.30 -3.72
CA VAL A 166 -2.11 -22.87 -3.28
C VAL A 166 -3.13 -21.77 -2.97
N GLU A 167 -4.39 -22.04 -3.27
CA GLU A 167 -5.50 -21.16 -2.87
C GLU A 167 -5.90 -21.46 -1.42
N TYR A 168 -6.10 -20.41 -0.63
CA TYR A 168 -6.57 -20.45 0.75
C TYR A 168 -7.78 -19.52 0.90
N ALA A 169 -8.99 -20.11 0.85
CA ALA A 169 -10.27 -19.40 0.92
C ALA A 169 -11.16 -19.96 2.04
N PRO A 170 -10.81 -19.72 3.33
CA PRO A 170 -11.51 -20.36 4.46
C PRO A 170 -12.98 -19.92 4.61
N CYS A 171 -13.37 -18.77 4.07
CA CYS A 171 -14.75 -18.27 4.09
C CYS A 171 -15.61 -18.77 2.92
N ARG A 172 -15.02 -19.55 1.99
CA ARG A 172 -15.73 -20.20 0.89
C ARG A 172 -16.14 -21.61 1.32
N SER A 173 -17.24 -21.70 2.05
CA SER A 173 -17.81 -22.93 2.63
C SER A 173 -19.12 -23.33 1.96
#